data_AF-A0A918JW87-F1
#
_entry.id   AF-A0A918JW87-F1
#
_cell.length_a   1.000
_cell.length_b   1.000
_cell.length_c   1.000
_cell.angle_alpha   90.00
_cell.angle_beta   90.00
_cell.angle_gamma   90.00
#
_symmetry.space_group_name_H-M   'P 1'
#
loop_
_entity.id
_entity.type
_entity.pdbx_description
1 polymer ?
#
loop_
_entity_poly.entity_id
_entity_poly.type
_entity_poly.pdbx_seq_one_letter_code
_entity_poly.pdbx_strand_id
1 'polypeptide(L)'
;MSVMKNVAVIIILLQSFQGINAQNVFTKTQEFFVTTKIMDQGKQHPSYVINLVSNREDINTISTLTLEDTELFEDIFISTLENPGLEGISKVIKMEIEYLACCAHVEAYYYIIKDDLSIVALPNLKNVYCENSDTDYQYIFPNQEYGIKGNILETQTFYNEETADVKYINLKQNFIWKDKIIEDLKTTAITSY
;
A
#
# COMPACT_ATOMS: atom_id res chain seq x y z
N MET A 1 4.38 -54.97 -43.21
CA MET A 1 5.51 -54.01 -43.29
C MET A 1 5.01 -52.71 -42.68
N SER A 2 5.35 -52.50 -41.41
CA SER A 2 4.84 -51.41 -40.56
C SER A 2 5.75 -50.20 -40.70
N VAL A 3 5.16 -49.02 -40.94
CA VAL A 3 5.84 -47.73 -40.74
C VAL A 3 4.97 -46.93 -39.76
N MET A 4 5.15 -47.19 -38.46
CA MET A 4 4.68 -46.27 -37.42
C MET A 4 5.62 -45.06 -37.41
N LYS A 5 5.07 -43.88 -37.70
CA LYS A 5 5.74 -42.60 -37.43
C LYS A 5 5.85 -42.43 -35.92
N ASN A 6 7.07 -42.35 -35.40
CA ASN A 6 7.34 -41.96 -34.02
C ASN A 6 6.89 -40.50 -33.81
N VAL A 7 5.69 -40.30 -33.27
CA VAL A 7 5.29 -39.02 -32.71
C VAL A 7 5.63 -39.08 -31.22
N ALA A 8 6.81 -38.56 -30.86
CA ALA A 8 7.14 -38.31 -29.48
C ALA A 8 6.27 -37.13 -29.00
N VAL A 9 5.21 -37.42 -28.25
CA VAL A 9 4.45 -36.39 -27.54
C VAL A 9 5.29 -35.96 -26.34
N ILE A 10 6.05 -34.88 -26.49
CA ILE A 10 6.72 -34.22 -25.37
C ILE A 10 5.64 -33.46 -24.61
N ILE A 11 5.11 -34.06 -23.55
CA ILE A 11 4.31 -33.35 -22.55
C ILE A 11 5.30 -32.53 -21.73
N ILE A 12 5.46 -31.25 -22.09
CA ILE A 12 6.12 -30.28 -21.22
C ILE A 12 5.15 -30.01 -20.08
N LEU A 13 5.27 -30.79 -19.01
CA LEU A 13 4.75 -30.42 -17.70
C LEU A 13 5.53 -29.18 -17.25
N LEU A 14 5.04 -28.00 -17.62
CA LEU A 14 5.31 -26.75 -16.92
C LEU A 14 4.69 -26.88 -15.53
N GLN A 15 5.32 -27.67 -14.67
CA GLN A 15 5.23 -27.46 -13.24
C GLN A 15 6.10 -26.25 -12.92
N SER A 16 5.61 -25.07 -13.32
CA SER A 16 6.04 -23.84 -12.67
C SER A 16 5.61 -23.99 -11.21
N PHE A 17 6.61 -24.25 -10.37
CA PHE A 17 6.51 -24.27 -8.93
C PHE A 17 5.56 -23.17 -8.45
N GLN A 18 4.40 -23.54 -7.93
CA GLN A 18 3.54 -22.66 -7.14
C GLN A 18 4.19 -22.45 -5.77
N GLY A 19 5.36 -21.81 -5.78
CA GLY A 19 6.01 -21.27 -4.60
C GLY A 19 5.78 -19.76 -4.54
N ILE A 20 4.52 -19.33 -4.58
CA ILE A 20 4.19 -17.97 -4.14
C ILE A 20 4.30 -18.04 -2.61
N ASN A 21 5.45 -17.68 -2.07
CA ASN A 21 5.51 -17.30 -0.66
C ASN A 21 4.50 -16.18 -0.48
N ALA A 22 3.39 -16.47 0.19
CA ALA A 22 2.31 -15.55 0.49
C ALA A 22 2.74 -14.52 1.57
N GLN A 23 3.87 -13.84 1.36
CA GLN A 23 4.06 -12.54 1.97
C GLN A 23 3.08 -11.62 1.23
N ASN A 24 1.93 -11.36 1.85
CA ASN A 24 0.92 -10.47 1.28
C ASN A 24 1.47 -9.04 1.29
N VAL A 25 2.19 -8.68 0.23
CA VAL A 25 2.70 -7.33 0.01
C VAL A 25 1.67 -6.53 -0.77
N PHE A 26 1.61 -5.22 -0.52
CA PHE A 26 0.83 -4.31 -1.35
C PHE A 26 1.22 -4.47 -2.83
N THR A 27 0.23 -4.68 -3.69
CA THR A 27 0.45 -4.94 -5.12
C THR A 27 -0.17 -3.81 -5.94
N LYS A 28 0.55 -3.34 -6.97
CA LYS A 28 0.01 -2.32 -7.91
C LYS A 28 -1.30 -2.81 -8.52
N THR A 29 -2.27 -1.90 -8.67
CA THR A 29 -3.61 -2.24 -9.17
C THR A 29 -4.10 -1.22 -10.19
N GLN A 30 -5.04 -1.63 -11.04
CA GLN A 30 -5.81 -0.77 -11.95
C GLN A 30 -7.28 -0.67 -11.54
N GLU A 31 -7.66 -1.30 -10.43
CA GLU A 31 -9.02 -1.22 -9.88
C GLU A 31 -9.35 0.18 -9.37
N PHE A 32 -8.32 0.88 -8.89
CA PHE A 32 -8.43 2.24 -8.39
C PHE A 32 -7.50 3.15 -9.18
N PHE A 33 -7.96 4.37 -9.44
CA PHE A 33 -7.20 5.37 -10.18
C PHE A 33 -7.48 6.76 -9.63
N VAL A 34 -6.63 7.72 -9.99
CA VAL A 34 -6.81 9.12 -9.63
C VAL A 34 -7.33 9.91 -10.81
N THR A 35 -8.31 10.78 -10.55
CA THR A 35 -8.70 11.85 -11.46
C THR A 35 -8.25 13.19 -10.90
N THR A 36 -7.73 14.07 -11.76
CA THR A 36 -7.16 15.35 -11.36
C THR A 36 -7.93 16.51 -11.96
N LYS A 37 -8.26 17.52 -11.16
CA LYS A 37 -8.87 18.78 -11.58
C LYS A 37 -8.01 19.96 -11.12
N ILE A 38 -7.66 20.84 -12.05
CA ILE A 38 -6.92 22.08 -11.76
C ILE A 38 -7.92 23.15 -11.33
N MET A 39 -7.77 23.73 -10.13
CA MET A 39 -8.76 24.66 -9.55
C MET A 39 -8.47 26.14 -9.83
N ASP A 40 -7.19 26.54 -9.81
CA ASP A 40 -6.77 27.95 -9.91
C ASP A 40 -6.01 28.24 -11.22
N GLN A 41 -6.64 27.94 -12.35
CA GLN A 41 -6.04 28.17 -13.67
C GLN A 41 -5.67 29.66 -13.84
N GLY A 42 -4.37 29.94 -14.02
CA GLY A 42 -3.82 31.29 -14.20
C GLY A 42 -2.98 31.83 -13.02
N LYS A 43 -2.89 31.11 -11.90
CA LYS A 43 -1.87 31.38 -10.87
C LYS A 43 -0.52 30.77 -11.26
N GLN A 44 0.56 31.32 -10.73
CA GLN A 44 1.91 30.77 -10.93
C GLN A 44 2.04 29.33 -10.40
N HIS A 45 1.34 29.02 -9.31
CA HIS A 45 1.26 27.68 -8.70
C HIS A 45 -0.21 27.32 -8.49
N PRO A 46 -0.87 26.68 -9.47
CA PRO A 46 -2.26 26.26 -9.34
C PRO A 46 -2.36 25.02 -8.44
N SER A 47 -3.37 24.97 -7.57
CA SER A 47 -3.66 23.76 -6.79
C SER A 47 -4.40 22.71 -7.62
N TYR A 48 -4.14 21.44 -7.31
CA TYR A 48 -4.81 20.29 -7.93
C TYR A 48 -5.75 19.64 -6.93
N VAL A 49 -6.99 19.39 -7.34
CA VAL A 49 -7.90 18.50 -6.62
C VAL A 49 -7.80 17.13 -7.24
N ILE A 50 -7.33 16.16 -6.46
CA ILE A 50 -7.26 14.77 -6.87
C ILE A 50 -8.38 13.97 -6.21
N ASN A 51 -9.02 13.08 -6.97
CA ASN A 51 -9.99 12.14 -6.44
C ASN A 51 -9.50 10.72 -6.68
N LEU A 52 -9.36 9.96 -5.60
CA LEU A 52 -9.19 8.51 -5.67
C LEU A 52 -10.57 7.89 -5.94
N VAL A 53 -10.69 7.18 -7.06
CA VAL A 53 -11.95 6.60 -7.54
C VAL A 53 -11.78 5.11 -7.80
N SER A 54 -12.88 4.37 -7.75
CA SER A 54 -12.93 2.96 -8.13
C SER A 54 -13.39 2.82 -9.58
N ASN A 55 -12.95 1.76 -10.25
CA ASN A 55 -13.54 1.33 -11.52
C ASN A 55 -14.90 0.62 -11.35
N ARG A 56 -15.31 0.36 -10.11
CA ARG A 56 -16.59 -0.28 -9.77
C ARG A 56 -17.71 0.76 -9.70
N GLU A 57 -18.85 0.44 -10.28
CA GLU A 57 -20.03 1.33 -10.36
C GLU A 57 -20.65 1.67 -9.00
N ASP A 58 -20.37 0.88 -7.96
CA ASP A 58 -20.91 1.03 -6.61
C ASP A 58 -20.06 1.93 -5.69
N ILE A 59 -18.82 2.27 -6.09
CA ILE A 59 -17.92 3.15 -5.33
C ILE A 59 -17.40 4.27 -6.24
N ASN A 60 -18.09 5.40 -6.25
CA ASN A 60 -17.70 6.51 -7.15
C ASN A 60 -16.43 7.24 -6.69
N THR A 61 -16.36 7.66 -5.42
CA THR A 61 -15.21 8.42 -4.89
C THR A 61 -14.84 7.89 -3.51
N ILE A 62 -13.58 7.50 -3.35
CA ILE A 62 -13.01 6.97 -2.11
C ILE A 62 -12.48 8.09 -1.24
N SER A 63 -11.79 9.05 -1.88
CA SER A 63 -11.24 10.21 -1.19
C SER A 63 -11.01 11.36 -2.18
N THR A 64 -11.02 12.58 -1.65
CA THR A 64 -10.66 13.80 -2.37
C THR A 64 -9.59 14.52 -1.56
N LEU A 65 -8.48 14.87 -2.21
CA LEU A 65 -7.38 15.63 -1.62
C LEU A 65 -7.09 16.86 -2.48
N THR A 66 -6.56 17.90 -1.84
CA THR A 66 -6.02 19.08 -2.54
C THR A 66 -4.50 19.07 -2.42
N LEU A 67 -3.82 19.10 -3.56
CA LEU A 67 -2.38 19.27 -3.65
C LEU A 67 -2.09 20.75 -3.89
N GLU A 68 -1.40 21.36 -2.93
CA GLU A 68 -0.99 22.77 -3.00
C GLU A 68 0.39 22.92 -3.64
N ASP A 69 1.33 22.03 -3.32
CA ASP A 69 2.72 22.06 -3.80
C ASP A 69 2.89 21.36 -5.17
N THR A 70 2.15 21.83 -6.17
CA THR A 70 2.10 21.19 -7.50
C THR A 70 3.37 21.32 -8.32
N GLU A 71 4.29 22.21 -7.94
CA GLU A 71 5.60 22.33 -8.60
C GLU A 71 6.55 21.18 -8.29
N LEU A 72 6.41 20.61 -7.10
CA LEU A 72 7.26 19.51 -6.63
C LEU A 72 6.58 18.16 -6.84
N PHE A 73 5.31 18.14 -7.21
CA PHE A 73 4.55 16.92 -7.46
C PHE A 73 5.19 16.13 -8.62
N GLU A 74 5.49 14.85 -8.37
CA GLU A 74 6.11 13.94 -9.34
C GLU A 74 5.09 12.92 -9.87
N ASP A 75 4.59 12.04 -8.99
CA ASP A 75 3.68 10.96 -9.38
C ASP A 75 2.76 10.49 -8.22
N ILE A 76 1.75 9.68 -8.56
CA ILE A 76 0.88 8.99 -7.61
C ILE A 76 0.93 7.49 -7.86
N PHE A 77 1.27 6.73 -6.84
CA PHE A 77 1.25 5.26 -6.88
C PHE A 77 0.07 4.71 -6.10
N ILE A 78 -0.62 3.74 -6.69
CA ILE A 78 -1.76 3.06 -6.05
C ILE A 78 -1.48 1.57 -5.99
N SER A 79 -1.63 1.01 -4.80
CA SER A 79 -1.48 -0.41 -4.53
C SER A 79 -2.54 -0.90 -3.56
N THR A 80 -2.79 -2.21 -3.54
CA THR A 80 -3.77 -2.82 -2.63
C THR A 80 -3.20 -4.00 -1.88
N LEU A 81 -3.74 -4.20 -0.68
CA LEU A 81 -3.56 -5.40 0.12
C LEU A 81 -4.92 -6.10 0.24
N GLU A 82 -5.04 -7.25 -0.40
CA GLU A 82 -6.23 -8.09 -0.32
C GLU A 82 -6.24 -8.88 0.99
N ASN A 83 -7.43 -9.03 1.58
CA ASN A 83 -7.66 -9.81 2.80
C ASN A 83 -6.61 -9.53 3.89
N PRO A 84 -6.60 -8.32 4.50
CA PRO A 84 -5.59 -7.90 5.46
C PRO A 84 -5.57 -8.73 6.76
N GLY A 85 -6.45 -9.74 6.91
CA GLY A 85 -6.54 -10.56 8.11
C GLY A 85 -7.31 -9.89 9.25
N LEU A 86 -8.19 -8.94 8.91
CA LEU A 86 -9.10 -8.26 9.82
C LEU A 86 -10.55 -8.62 9.48
N GLU A 87 -11.35 -8.89 10.51
CA GLU A 87 -12.77 -9.25 10.33
C GLU A 87 -13.56 -8.09 9.71
N GLY A 88 -14.35 -8.40 8.67
CA GLY A 88 -15.20 -7.41 8.01
C GLY A 88 -14.45 -6.45 7.07
N ILE A 89 -13.17 -6.71 6.78
CA ILE A 89 -12.37 -5.93 5.84
C ILE A 89 -11.98 -6.80 4.64
N SER A 90 -12.34 -6.32 3.46
CA SER A 90 -12.01 -6.98 2.20
C SER A 90 -10.62 -6.60 1.71
N LYS A 91 -10.26 -5.31 1.84
CA LYS A 91 -9.10 -4.72 1.17
C LYS A 91 -8.60 -3.47 1.86
N VAL A 92 -7.31 -3.18 1.68
CA VAL A 92 -6.71 -1.88 1.98
C VAL A 92 -6.15 -1.30 0.69
N ILE A 93 -6.47 -0.04 0.41
CA ILE A 93 -5.82 0.74 -0.65
C ILE A 93 -4.72 1.57 0.00
N LYS A 94 -3.52 1.55 -0.59
CA LYS A 94 -2.43 2.47 -0.29
C LYS A 94 -2.23 3.38 -1.50
N MET A 95 -2.36 4.68 -1.29
CA MET A 95 -2.06 5.72 -2.27
C MET A 95 -0.86 6.52 -1.77
N GLU A 96 0.20 6.59 -2.57
CA GLU A 96 1.41 7.34 -2.28
C GLU A 96 1.52 8.50 -3.25
N ILE A 97 1.67 9.71 -2.71
CA ILE A 97 1.92 10.92 -3.50
C ILE A 97 3.38 11.28 -3.29
N GLU A 98 4.14 11.29 -4.39
CA GLU A 98 5.56 11.61 -4.38
C GLU A 98 5.77 13.06 -4.80
N TYR A 99 6.61 13.75 -4.03
CA TYR A 99 7.10 15.09 -4.31
C TYR A 99 8.63 15.06 -4.38
N LEU A 100 9.19 15.57 -5.46
CA LEU A 100 10.63 15.57 -5.69
C LEU A 100 11.22 16.97 -5.51
N ALA A 101 12.09 17.11 -4.52
CA ALA A 101 12.91 18.29 -4.28
C ALA A 101 14.39 17.90 -4.15
N CYS A 102 15.09 18.34 -3.10
CA CYS A 102 16.43 17.83 -2.79
C CYS A 102 16.41 16.39 -2.25
N CYS A 103 15.27 15.95 -1.74
CA CYS A 103 14.95 14.58 -1.34
C CYS A 103 13.57 14.21 -1.89
N ALA A 104 13.25 12.92 -1.96
CA ALA A 104 11.89 12.48 -2.27
C ALA A 104 11.02 12.52 -1.01
N HIS A 105 9.92 13.25 -1.06
CA HIS A 105 8.92 13.29 0.01
C HIS A 105 7.72 12.46 -0.43
N VAL A 106 7.33 11.48 0.38
CA VAL A 106 6.21 10.59 0.06
C VAL A 106 5.15 10.71 1.14
N GLU A 107 3.95 11.13 0.74
CA GLU A 107 2.77 11.10 1.59
C GLU A 107 1.95 9.83 1.28
N ALA A 108 1.84 8.94 2.25
CA ALA A 108 1.13 7.67 2.13
C ALA A 108 -0.23 7.74 2.83
N TYR A 109 -1.30 7.52 2.06
CA TYR A 109 -2.69 7.48 2.49
C TYR A 109 -3.20 6.04 2.42
N TYR A 110 -3.88 5.59 3.47
CA TYR A 110 -4.43 4.24 3.54
C TYR A 110 -5.94 4.28 3.75
N TYR A 111 -6.66 3.54 2.90
CA TYR A 111 -8.12 3.45 2.93
C TYR A 111 -8.55 1.99 3.06
N ILE A 112 -9.23 1.68 4.17
CA ILE A 112 -9.75 0.36 4.48
C ILE A 112 -11.15 0.24 3.88
N ILE A 113 -11.35 -0.75 3.01
CA ILE A 113 -12.67 -1.09 2.44
C ILE A 113 -13.27 -2.24 3.24
N LYS A 114 -14.37 -1.95 3.95
CA LYS A 114 -15.15 -2.96 4.67
C LYS A 114 -15.99 -3.80 3.69
N ASP A 115 -16.47 -4.95 4.16
CA ASP A 115 -17.34 -5.84 3.36
C ASP A 115 -18.67 -5.19 2.97
N ASP A 116 -19.13 -4.20 3.74
CA ASP A 116 -20.30 -3.37 3.44
C ASP A 116 -19.98 -2.17 2.54
N LEU A 117 -18.77 -2.14 1.95
CA LEU A 117 -18.22 -1.10 1.08
C LEU A 117 -18.00 0.26 1.77
N SER A 118 -18.24 0.38 3.07
CA SER A 118 -17.87 1.59 3.80
C SER A 118 -16.35 1.71 3.93
N ILE A 119 -15.86 2.95 3.91
CA ILE A 119 -14.45 3.27 3.86
C ILE A 119 -14.02 3.89 5.19
N VAL A 120 -12.86 3.46 5.71
CA VAL A 120 -12.20 4.07 6.87
C VAL A 120 -10.80 4.49 6.46
N ALA A 121 -10.45 5.75 6.65
CA ALA A 121 -9.10 6.25 6.41
C ALA A 121 -8.24 6.07 7.67
N LEU A 122 -7.00 5.63 7.50
CA LEU A 122 -5.97 5.73 8.53
C LEU A 122 -5.31 7.11 8.51
N PRO A 123 -4.67 7.54 9.62
CA PRO A 123 -3.78 8.71 9.59
C PRO A 123 -2.74 8.57 8.47
N ASN A 124 -2.47 9.66 7.74
CA ASN A 124 -1.48 9.62 6.68
C ASN A 124 -0.06 9.56 7.26
N LEU A 125 0.82 8.86 6.57
CA LEU A 125 2.23 8.76 6.92
C LEU A 125 3.05 9.65 5.98
N LYS A 126 4.10 10.26 6.51
CA LYS A 126 5.03 11.10 5.73
C LYS A 126 6.43 10.52 5.82
N ASN A 127 7.01 10.23 4.66
CA ASN A 127 8.37 9.71 4.53
C ASN A 127 9.24 10.70 3.76
N VAL A 128 10.53 10.73 4.09
CA VAL A 128 11.53 11.54 3.41
C VAL A 128 12.72 10.65 3.06
N TYR A 129 12.99 10.50 1.78
CA TYR A 129 14.07 9.69 1.24
C TYR A 129 15.15 10.61 0.65
N CYS A 130 16.23 10.76 1.40
CA CYS A 130 17.45 11.45 0.99
C CYS A 130 18.55 10.42 0.67
N GLU A 131 19.74 10.89 0.33
CA GLU A 131 20.93 10.04 0.22
C GLU A 131 21.17 9.30 1.55
N ASN A 132 21.21 7.97 1.51
CA ASN A 132 21.34 7.07 2.66
C ASN A 132 20.13 7.01 3.62
N SER A 133 18.91 7.35 3.17
CA SER A 133 17.72 7.03 3.97
C SER A 133 17.56 5.52 4.12
N ASP A 134 17.62 5.04 5.36
CA ASP A 134 17.51 3.63 5.73
C ASP A 134 16.23 3.33 6.51
N THR A 135 15.26 4.26 6.54
CA THR A 135 14.01 4.08 7.28
C THR A 135 12.77 4.54 6.53
N ASP A 136 11.64 3.90 6.83
CA ASP A 136 10.32 4.35 6.44
C ASP A 136 9.30 4.16 7.57
N TYR A 137 8.22 4.94 7.52
CA TYR A 137 7.00 4.74 8.28
C TYR A 137 5.99 3.99 7.42
N GLN A 138 5.44 2.91 7.96
CA GLN A 138 4.44 2.08 7.29
C GLN A 138 3.44 1.45 8.27
N TYR A 139 2.26 1.08 7.74
CA TYR A 139 1.32 0.22 8.46
C TYR A 139 1.57 -1.24 8.15
N ILE A 140 1.60 -2.09 9.18
CA ILE A 140 1.64 -3.53 9.07
C ILE A 140 0.27 -4.10 9.46
N PHE A 141 -0.32 -4.86 8.54
CA PHE A 141 -1.59 -5.55 8.71
C PHE A 141 -1.39 -7.02 9.16
N PRO A 142 -2.40 -7.65 9.77
CA PRO A 142 -2.27 -9.00 10.33
C PRO A 142 -1.82 -10.09 9.35
N ASN A 143 -2.10 -9.96 8.06
CA ASN A 143 -1.72 -10.93 7.04
C ASN A 143 -0.29 -10.73 6.49
N GLN A 144 0.45 -9.76 7.02
CA GLN A 144 1.81 -9.42 6.62
C GLN A 144 2.83 -9.96 7.63
N GLU A 145 4.10 -9.94 7.24
CA GLU A 145 5.19 -10.24 8.17
C GLU A 145 5.16 -9.27 9.35
N TYR A 146 5.37 -9.79 10.57
CA TYR A 146 5.25 -9.05 11.83
C TYR A 146 3.83 -8.57 12.19
N GLY A 147 2.82 -8.92 11.38
CA GLY A 147 1.42 -8.62 11.65
C GLY A 147 0.90 -9.30 12.92
N ILE A 148 0.06 -8.59 13.67
CA ILE A 148 -0.60 -9.12 14.88
C ILE A 148 -2.10 -9.19 14.60
N LYS A 149 -2.71 -10.38 14.83
CA LYS A 149 -4.14 -10.61 14.65
C LYS A 149 -4.97 -9.52 15.34
N GLY A 150 -5.93 -8.93 14.62
CA GLY A 150 -6.86 -7.91 15.13
C GLY A 150 -6.24 -6.52 15.33
N ASN A 151 -5.00 -6.29 14.89
CA ASN A 151 -4.29 -5.04 15.10
C ASN A 151 -3.75 -4.51 13.76
N ILE A 152 -3.74 -3.19 13.60
CA ILE A 152 -2.99 -2.49 12.56
C ILE A 152 -1.86 -1.75 13.26
N LEU A 153 -0.62 -2.02 12.84
CA LEU A 153 0.57 -1.50 13.52
C LEU A 153 1.15 -0.36 12.69
N GLU A 154 1.20 0.85 13.24
CA GLU A 154 2.07 1.89 12.69
C GLU A 154 3.50 1.63 13.15
N THR A 155 4.41 1.53 12.20
CA THR A 155 5.79 1.16 12.46
C THR A 155 6.76 2.09 11.77
N GLN A 156 7.95 2.21 12.35
CA GLN A 156 9.13 2.71 11.67
C GLN A 156 10.06 1.53 11.41
N THR A 157 10.32 1.23 10.14
CA THR A 157 11.20 0.16 9.70
C THR A 157 12.59 0.72 9.48
N PHE A 158 13.61 -0.05 9.86
CA PHE A 158 15.00 0.27 9.59
C PHE A 158 15.57 -0.85 8.72
N TYR A 159 16.25 -0.48 7.65
CA TYR A 159 16.80 -1.39 6.66
C TYR A 159 18.33 -1.44 6.74
N ASN A 160 18.92 -2.52 6.26
CA ASN A 160 20.36 -2.58 6.05
C ASN A 160 20.71 -1.80 4.77
N GLU A 161 21.61 -0.82 4.87
CA GLU A 161 22.01 0.04 3.75
C GLU A 161 22.47 -0.74 2.50
N GLU A 162 23.14 -1.89 2.70
CA GLU A 162 23.72 -2.67 1.60
C GLU A 162 22.75 -3.67 0.96
N THR A 163 21.82 -4.24 1.74
CA THR A 163 20.95 -5.34 1.28
C THR A 163 19.49 -4.96 1.12
N ALA A 164 19.08 -3.80 1.65
CA ALA A 164 17.68 -3.38 1.79
C ALA A 164 16.79 -4.35 2.61
N ASP A 165 17.39 -5.34 3.29
CA ASP A 165 16.65 -6.22 4.20
C ASP A 165 16.26 -5.46 5.47
N VAL A 166 15.13 -5.84 6.06
CA VAL A 166 14.70 -5.32 7.36
C VAL A 166 15.74 -5.67 8.43
N LYS A 167 16.27 -4.65 9.10
CA LYS A 167 17.18 -4.77 10.24
C LYS A 167 16.40 -4.88 11.54
N TYR A 168 15.46 -3.98 11.78
CA TYR A 168 14.49 -4.05 12.88
C TYR A 168 13.28 -3.14 12.62
N ILE A 169 12.20 -3.38 13.35
CA ILE A 169 10.95 -2.62 13.28
C ILE A 169 10.65 -2.02 14.65
N ASN A 170 10.29 -0.74 14.67
CA ASN A 170 9.87 -0.05 15.88
C ASN A 170 8.37 0.27 15.82
N LEU A 171 7.59 -0.32 16.72
CA LEU A 171 6.16 0.00 16.88
C LEU A 171 6.00 1.42 17.41
N LYS A 172 5.26 2.25 16.66
CA LYS A 172 4.92 3.64 17.03
C LYS A 172 3.53 3.72 17.63
N GLN A 173 2.58 3.08 16.99
CA GLN A 173 1.18 3.12 17.37
C GLN A 173 0.51 1.80 17.03
N ASN A 174 -0.42 1.40 17.89
CA ASN A 174 -1.23 0.22 17.67
C ASN A 174 -2.71 0.63 17.57
N PHE A 175 -3.36 0.19 16.50
CA PHE A 175 -4.77 0.39 16.27
C PHE A 175 -5.49 -0.94 16.43
N ILE A 176 -6.33 -1.06 17.45
CA ILE A 176 -7.16 -2.26 17.60
C ILE A 176 -8.35 -2.14 16.67
N TRP A 177 -8.53 -3.16 15.84
CA TRP A 177 -9.73 -3.32 15.03
C TRP A 177 -10.78 -4.09 15.83
N LYS A 178 -11.75 -3.37 16.36
CA LYS A 178 -12.85 -3.96 17.13
C LYS A 178 -14.15 -3.27 16.76
N ASP A 179 -15.22 -4.06 16.58
CA ASP A 179 -16.56 -3.54 16.25
C ASP A 179 -16.59 -2.58 15.05
N LYS A 180 -15.70 -2.79 14.06
CA LYS A 180 -15.52 -1.94 12.86
C LYS A 180 -15.07 -0.50 13.16
N ILE A 181 -14.50 -0.25 14.35
CA ILE A 181 -13.95 1.01 14.81
C ILE A 181 -12.45 0.82 15.07
N ILE A 182 -11.68 1.89 14.85
CA ILE A 182 -10.27 1.96 15.19
C ILE A 182 -10.14 2.56 16.59
N GLU A 183 -9.67 1.77 17.56
CA GLU A 183 -9.31 2.25 18.90
C GLU A 183 -7.79 2.52 18.96
N ASP A 184 -7.42 3.76 19.30
CA ASP A 184 -6.01 4.18 19.43
C ASP A 184 -5.43 3.72 20.77
N LEU A 185 -4.42 2.84 20.72
CA LEU A 185 -3.62 2.47 21.87
C LEU A 185 -2.15 2.83 21.60
N LYS A 186 -1.72 3.95 22.18
CA LYS A 186 -0.30 4.29 22.30
C LYS A 186 0.40 3.26 23.18
N THR A 187 1.09 2.29 22.56
CA THR A 187 1.96 1.35 23.27
C THR A 187 3.30 1.20 22.54
N THR A 188 4.37 1.21 23.34
CA THR A 188 5.76 1.25 22.89
C THR A 188 6.35 -0.14 22.67
N ALA A 189 6.99 -0.29 21.52
CA ALA A 189 7.99 -1.30 21.12
C ALA A 189 7.52 -2.76 20.99
N ILE A 190 7.55 -3.25 19.75
CA ILE A 190 7.74 -4.67 19.41
C ILE A 190 9.22 -4.81 19.06
N THR A 191 9.92 -5.77 19.67
CA THR A 191 11.27 -6.16 19.27
C THR A 191 11.17 -7.51 18.57
N SER A 192 11.67 -7.61 17.33
CA SER A 192 11.91 -8.90 16.68
C SER A 192 13.29 -9.41 17.12
N TYR A 193 13.37 -10.69 17.52
CA TYR A 193 14.61 -11.40 17.85
C TYR A 193 15.24 -12.01 16.60
#